data_AF-A0A7T0C2B9-F1
#
_entry.id   AF-A0A7T0C2B9-F1
#
_cell.length_a   1.000
_cell.length_b   1.000
_cell.length_c   1.000
_cell.angle_alpha   90.00
_cell.angle_beta   90.00
_cell.angle_gamma   90.00
#
_symmetry.space_group_name_H-M   'P 1'
#
loop_
_entity.id
_entity.type
_entity.pdbx_description
1 polymer ?
#
loop_
_entity_poly.entity_id
_entity_poly.type
_entity_poly.pdbx_seq_one_letter_code
_entity_poly.pdbx_strand_id
1 'polypeptide(L)' 'MFHPVKILKANGKTKQIIPSKSLSEQYWESFQKSENGISLVSNGRPQIPRWMKQKLDLEYPTHMDSTLSYSS' A
#
# COMPACT_ATOMS: atom_id res chain seq x y z
N MET A 1 -17.26 8.63 12.47
CA MET A 1 -18.15 9.79 12.24
C MET A 1 -17.42 11.05 12.69
N PHE A 2 -17.36 12.11 11.88
CA PHE A 2 -16.65 13.35 12.26
C PHE A 2 -17.60 14.29 13.02
N HIS A 3 -17.14 14.85 14.13
CA HIS A 3 -17.91 15.80 14.94
C HIS A 3 -17.40 17.23 14.73
N PRO A 4 -18.27 18.25 14.73
CA PRO A 4 -17.83 19.62 14.57
C PRO A 4 -16.98 20.05 15.77
N VAL A 5 -15.86 20.71 15.50
CA VAL A 5 -14.90 21.13 16.54
C VAL A 5 -14.95 22.64 16.68
N LYS A 6 -14.99 23.11 17.93
CA LYS A 6 -14.92 24.55 18.24
C LYS A 6 -13.51 24.89 18.72
N ILE A 7 -12.87 25.84 18.04
CA ILE A 7 -11.60 26.39 18.47
C ILE A 7 -11.90 27.64 19.30
N LEU A 8 -11.43 27.65 20.55
CA LEU A 8 -11.55 28.79 21.45
C LEU A 8 -10.27 29.61 21.43
N LYS A 9 -10.40 30.92 21.63
CA LYS A 9 -9.28 31.82 21.93
C LYS A 9 -8.90 31.66 23.40
N ALA A 10 -7.71 32.13 23.79
CA ALA A 10 -7.24 32.11 25.17
C ALA A 10 -8.18 32.84 26.15
N ASN A 11 -9.00 33.78 25.64
CA ASN A 11 -10.02 34.50 26.40
C ASN A 11 -11.38 33.76 26.49
N GLY A 12 -11.44 32.49 26.10
CA GLY A 12 -12.66 31.66 26.14
C GLY A 12 -13.68 31.95 25.03
N LYS A 13 -13.47 32.98 24.20
CA LYS A 13 -14.38 33.27 23.07
C LYS A 13 -14.15 32.30 21.91
N THR A 14 -15.23 31.88 21.24
CA THR A 14 -15.13 31.07 20.03
C THR A 14 -14.36 31.82 18.94
N LYS A 15 -13.25 31.22 18.49
CA LYS A 15 -12.47 31.71 17.35
C LYS A 15 -13.08 31.24 16.04
N GLN A 16 -13.40 29.95 15.97
CA GLN A 16 -13.86 29.30 14.76
C GLN A 16 -14.59 28.00 15.11
N ILE A 17 -15.55 27.63 14.27
CA ILE A 17 -16.21 26.32 14.31
C ILE A 17 -15.85 25.62 13.01
N ILE A 18 -15.20 24.46 13.11
CA ILE A 18 -14.87 23.62 11.97
C ILE A 18 -16.00 22.59 11.81
N PRO A 19 -16.73 22.59 10.68
CA PRO A 19 -17.80 21.64 10.45
C PRO A 19 -17.25 20.24 10.19
N SER A 20 -18.05 19.22 10.49
CA SER A 20 -17.70 17.82 10.26
C SER A 20 -17.27 17.52 8.82
N LYS A 21 -17.89 18.20 7.84
CA LYS A 21 -17.59 18.02 6.41
C LYS A 21 -16.13 18.39 6.10
N SER A 22 -15.68 19.56 6.56
CA SER A 22 -14.29 20.01 6.35
C SER A 22 -13.28 19.09 7.01
N LEU A 23 -13.60 18.53 8.18
CA LEU A 23 -12.74 17.54 8.84
C LEU A 23 -12.63 16.25 8.03
N SER A 24 -13.74 15.80 7.44
CA SER A 24 -13.73 14.61 6.59
C SER A 24 -12.93 14.80 5.30
N GLU A 25 -13.07 15.97 4.66
CA GLU A 25 -12.31 16.32 3.45
C GLU A 25 -10.81 16.35 3.75
N GLN A 26 -10.41 17.06 4.80
CA GLN A 26 -9.02 17.18 5.20
C GLN A 26 -8.39 15.83 5.57
N TYR A 27 -9.16 14.96 6.24
CA TYR A 27 -8.72 13.59 6.55
C TYR A 27 -8.48 12.78 5.28
N TRP A 28 -9.44 12.75 4.36
CA TRP A 28 -9.33 11.94 3.14
C TRP A 28 -8.29 12.47 2.16
N GLU A 29 -8.10 13.77 2.06
CA GLU A 29 -6.99 14.35 1.28
C GLU A 29 -5.64 13.93 1.83
N SER A 30 -5.47 13.95 3.15
CA SER A 30 -4.23 13.53 3.81
C SER A 30 -3.99 12.04 3.63
N PHE A 31 -5.04 11.23 3.76
CA PHE A 31 -5.02 9.80 3.54
C PHE A 31 -4.60 9.47 2.10
N GLN A 32 -5.25 10.05 1.09
CA GLN A 32 -4.90 9.84 -0.32
C GLN A 32 -3.45 10.24 -0.64
N LYS A 33 -2.97 11.36 -0.08
CA LYS A 33 -1.57 11.78 -0.24
C LYS A 33 -0.60 10.77 0.38
N SER A 34 -0.91 10.25 1.56
CA SER A 34 -0.08 9.23 2.22
C SER A 34 -0.10 7.90 1.47
N GLU A 35 -1.26 7.49 0.94
CA GLU A 35 -1.42 6.26 0.18
C GLU A 35 -0.67 6.33 -1.15
N ASN A 36 -0.72 7.46 -1.86
CA ASN A 36 0.07 7.68 -3.07
C ASN A 36 1.59 7.63 -2.81
N GLY A 37 2.04 8.04 -1.62
CA GLY A 37 3.45 7.95 -1.22
C GLY A 37 3.90 6.52 -0.86
N ILE A 38 2.98 5.65 -0.44
CA ILE A 38 3.26 4.27 0.01
C ILE A 38 3.00 3.25 -1.13
N SER A 39 2.07 3.53 -2.04
CA SER A 39 1.62 2.62 -3.11
C SER A 39 2.68 2.37 -4.20
N LEU A 40 3.63 3.28 -4.39
CA LEU A 40 4.67 3.16 -5.43
C LEU A 40 5.69 2.02 -5.19
N VAL A 41 5.68 1.38 -4.02
CA VAL A 41 6.59 0.26 -3.67
C VAL A 41 5.88 -1.10 -3.60
N SER A 42 4.58 -1.16 -3.91
CA SER A 42 3.80 -2.38 -3.83
C SER A 42 3.73 -3.10 -5.18
N ASN A 43 4.59 -4.11 -5.33
CA ASN A 43 4.36 -5.35 -6.11
C ASN A 43 4.65 -5.38 -7.61
N GLY A 44 5.72 -4.72 -8.06
CA GLY A 44 6.44 -5.21 -9.25
C GLY A 44 7.37 -6.34 -8.83
N ARG A 45 7.17 -7.58 -9.30
CA ARG A 45 8.19 -8.64 -9.15
C ARG A 45 9.53 -8.03 -9.56
N PRO A 46 10.60 -8.10 -8.76
CA PRO A 46 11.88 -7.52 -9.15
C PRO A 46 12.24 -8.10 -10.51
N GLN A 47 12.52 -7.22 -11.48
CA GLN A 47 12.89 -7.66 -12.83
C GLN A 47 14.24 -8.36 -12.73
N ILE A 48 14.20 -9.67 -12.53
CA ILE A 48 15.41 -10.49 -12.42
C ILE A 48 16.14 -10.37 -13.77
N PRO A 49 17.41 -9.92 -13.77
CA PRO A 49 18.19 -9.89 -14.99
C PRO A 49 18.28 -11.28 -15.64
N ARG A 50 18.18 -11.33 -16.97
CA ARG A 50 18.14 -12.59 -17.73
C ARG A 50 19.32 -13.52 -17.42
N TRP A 51 20.51 -12.96 -17.20
CA TRP A 51 21.71 -13.71 -16.84
C TRP A 51 21.60 -14.41 -15.48
N MET A 52 20.92 -13.78 -14.51
CA MET A 52 20.75 -14.32 -13.16
C MET A 52 19.76 -15.49 -13.19
N LYS A 53 18.68 -15.36 -13.97
CA LYS A 53 17.75 -16.47 -14.21
C LYS A 53 18.46 -17.66 -14.87
N GLN A 54 19.23 -17.42 -15.94
CA GLN A 54 19.98 -18.48 -16.63
C GLN A 54 20.98 -19.19 -15.72
N LYS A 55 21.68 -18.46 -14.85
CA LYS A 55 22.58 -19.05 -13.86
C LYS A 55 21.82 -19.94 -12.87
N LEU A 56 20.69 -19.48 -12.36
CA LEU A 56 19.86 -20.24 -11.43
C LEU A 56 19.23 -21.48 -12.08
N ASP A 57 18.79 -21.39 -13.34
CA ASP A 57 18.24 -22.52 -14.09
C ASP A 57 19.31 -23.61 -14.34
N LEU A 58 20.59 -23.23 -14.44
CA LEU A 58 21.73 -24.15 -14.55
C LEU A 58 22.13 -24.75 -13.19
N GLU A 59 22.05 -23.96 -12.12
CA GLU A 59 22.47 -24.34 -10.77
C GLU A 59 21.40 -25.17 -10.04
N TYR A 60 20.13 -24.93 -10.35
CA TYR A 60 18.95 -25.62 -9.82
C TYR A 60 18.03 -26.04 -10.97
N PRO A 61 18.46 -26.99 -11.82
CA PRO A 61 17.56 -27.56 -12.81
C PRO A 61 16.38 -28.16 -12.04
N THR A 62 15.17 -27.67 -12.28
CA THR A 62 13.97 -28.25 -11.70
C THR A 62 13.93 -29.71 -12.13
N HIS A 63 14.29 -30.61 -11.21
CA HIS A 63 13.99 -32.03 -11.31
C HIS A 63 12.46 -32.11 -11.27
N MET A 64 11.85 -32.16 -12.45
CA MET A 64 10.48 -32.65 -12.57
C MET A 64 10.56 -34.11 -12.12
N ASP A 65 10.21 -34.33 -10.86
CA ASP A 65 10.13 -35.67 -10.30
C ASP A 65 9.26 -36.52 -11.22
N SER A 66 9.92 -37.53 -11.76
CA SER A 66 9.31 -38.72 -12.31
C SER A 66 8.36 -39.33 -11.28
N THR A 67 7.08 -39.02 -11.35
CA THR A 67 6.03 -39.85 -10.75
C THR A 67 5.14 -40.43 -11.84
N LEU A 68 5.62 -41.56 -12.35
CA LEU A 68 4.87 -42.80 -12.62
C LEU A 68 3.76 -42.75 -13.67
N SER A 69 4.12 -43.26 -14.84
CA SER A 69 3.26 -44.19 -15.59
C SER A 69 2.60 -45.23 -14.67
N TYR A 70 1.28 -45.28 -14.65
CA TYR A 70 0.53 -46.54 -14.53
C TYR A 70 -0.57 -46.56 -15.59
N SER A 71 -0.43 -47.55 -16.47
CA SER A 71 -1.34 -48.03 -17.51
C SER A 71 -2.62 -48.63 -16.92
N SER A 72 -3.78 -48.33 -17.53
CA SER A 72 -4.67 -49.27 -18.25
C SER A 72 -6.01 -48.63 -18.57
#